data_AF-A0AAW1PMZ0-F1
#
_entry.id   AF-A0AAW1PMZ0-F1
#
_cell.length_a   1.000
_cell.length_b   1.000
_cell.length_c   1.000
_cell.angle_alpha   90.00
_cell.angle_beta   90.00
_cell.angle_gamma   90.00
#
_symmetry.space_group_name_H-M   'P 1'
#
loop_
_entity.id
_entity.type
_entity.pdbx_description
1 polymer ?
#
loop_
_entity_poly.entity_id
_entity_poly.type
_entity_poly.pdbx_seq_one_letter_code
_entity_poly.pdbx_strand_id
1 'polypeptide(L)'
;MADGLEFVGLKGQTIVKENGSVSGENVVIKDLEDCEVYILDFSSLVEVTDCTRCKIFIGPVDGSAIFQGVTSSAIAVAAQRFQVKNSQDLDIGLYCATKPEVESCSDIRISCWMGAYPGLNSNFQQAHLDPKANQYHQAFDLGGDDFGAGFTLVEAVEYWEPPVGGLSPPENPVPAPDGTLYAAPAGANGSIPSENGGLSLTGGTGAGTQGTTGTPLSVGSGGGGLFSPSSTGPVAVEGDHPKVAAMKEKMQQRLQQQENTEREAKEKLADAANQHLESFYQRRQSQVAQRSKDNRSGSAATGDGSQNVEGSTPWEKTVNLINFNFLRASAADKARFKTVLFSAKANNTPIAGRTAA
;
A
#
# COMPACT_ATOMS: atom_id res chain seq x y z
N MET A 1 -5.96 24.71 1.78
CA MET A 1 -5.06 24.33 0.68
C MET A 1 -3.94 23.58 1.38
N ALA A 2 -3.90 22.26 1.25
CA ALA A 2 -2.79 21.48 1.82
C ALA A 2 -1.59 21.74 0.90
N ASP A 3 -0.49 22.27 1.45
CA ASP A 3 0.77 22.39 0.72
C ASP A 3 1.21 20.96 0.36
N GLY A 4 1.19 20.61 -0.92
CA GLY A 4 1.84 19.39 -1.41
C GLY A 4 3.32 19.64 -1.58
N LEU A 5 4.14 18.59 -1.47
CA LEU A 5 5.56 18.70 -1.79
C LEU A 5 5.73 18.82 -3.31
N GLU A 6 6.37 19.89 -3.77
CA GLU A 6 6.61 20.13 -5.19
C GLU A 6 8.10 20.33 -5.47
N PHE A 7 8.63 19.63 -6.47
CA PHE A 7 9.98 19.79 -7.00
C PHE A 7 9.91 20.16 -8.48
N VAL A 8 10.38 21.35 -8.85
CA VAL A 8 10.28 21.86 -10.22
C VAL A 8 11.61 22.39 -10.74
N GLY A 9 11.95 22.06 -11.99
CA GLY A 9 13.02 22.75 -12.74
C GLY A 9 14.44 22.48 -12.22
N LEU A 10 14.63 21.35 -11.54
CA LEU A 10 15.93 20.99 -10.95
C LEU A 10 16.77 20.22 -11.96
N LYS A 11 18.09 20.45 -11.94
CA LYS A 11 19.04 19.78 -12.83
C LYS A 11 20.25 19.25 -12.08
N GLY A 12 20.65 18.01 -12.33
CA GLY A 12 21.86 17.42 -11.75
C GLY A 12 21.84 17.28 -10.22
N GLN A 13 20.66 17.24 -9.61
CA GLN A 13 20.50 17.25 -8.16
C GLN A 13 20.00 15.90 -7.61
N THR A 14 20.44 15.58 -6.40
CA THR A 14 19.94 14.43 -5.63
C THR A 14 18.98 14.93 -4.55
N ILE A 15 17.74 14.48 -4.61
CA ILE A 15 16.66 14.83 -3.71
C ILE A 15 16.33 13.60 -2.87
N VAL A 16 16.45 13.72 -1.56
CA VAL A 16 16.10 12.64 -0.63
C VAL A 16 15.05 13.15 0.35
N LYS A 17 13.94 12.43 0.44
CA LYS A 17 12.90 12.61 1.46
C LYS A 17 12.88 11.38 2.33
N GLU A 18 13.27 11.58 3.59
CA GLU A 18 13.35 10.52 4.60
C GLU A 18 11.96 10.10 5.06
N ASN A 19 11.91 8.94 5.72
CA ASN A 19 10.68 8.41 6.30
C ASN A 19 10.07 9.40 7.33
N GLY A 20 8.77 9.67 7.22
CA GLY A 20 8.05 10.67 8.00
C GLY A 20 8.09 12.10 7.47
N SER A 21 8.85 12.40 6.41
CA SER A 21 8.93 13.76 5.85
C SER A 21 7.82 14.13 4.87
N VAL A 22 7.10 13.14 4.31
CA VAL A 22 5.94 13.33 3.42
C VAL A 22 4.65 13.01 4.17
N SER A 23 4.65 11.99 5.03
CA SER A 23 3.54 11.62 5.92
C SER A 23 2.17 11.55 5.22
N GLY A 24 2.13 11.00 4.00
CA GLY A 24 0.89 10.85 3.24
C GLY A 24 0.44 12.07 2.46
N GLU A 25 1.26 13.12 2.31
CA GLU A 25 0.95 14.24 1.43
C GLU A 25 1.10 13.88 -0.06
N ASN A 26 0.66 14.79 -0.92
CA ASN A 26 0.84 14.68 -2.37
C ASN A 26 2.24 15.14 -2.76
N VAL A 27 2.86 14.45 -3.72
CA VAL A 27 4.18 14.77 -4.25
C VAL A 27 4.08 15.06 -5.74
N VAL A 28 4.60 16.19 -6.16
CA VAL A 28 4.67 16.61 -7.56
C VAL A 28 6.13 16.80 -7.95
N ILE A 29 6.56 16.12 -9.00
CA ILE A 29 7.92 16.19 -9.55
C ILE A 29 7.78 16.61 -11.01
N LYS A 30 8.35 17.76 -11.38
CA LYS A 30 8.14 18.34 -12.71
C LYS A 30 9.39 18.95 -13.30
N ASP A 31 9.63 18.74 -14.59
CA ASP A 31 10.72 19.41 -15.33
C ASP A 31 12.10 19.18 -14.68
N LEU A 32 12.39 17.91 -14.34
CA LEU A 32 13.70 17.50 -13.80
C LEU A 32 14.57 16.93 -14.91
N GLU A 33 15.86 17.26 -14.87
CA GLU A 33 16.86 16.75 -15.82
C GLU A 33 18.10 16.23 -15.07
N ASP A 34 18.57 15.02 -15.41
CA ASP A 34 19.77 14.42 -14.78
C ASP A 34 19.70 14.37 -13.24
N CYS A 35 18.50 14.17 -12.67
CA CYS A 35 18.29 14.18 -11.23
C CYS A 35 18.12 12.77 -10.65
N GLU A 36 18.46 12.62 -9.37
CA GLU A 36 18.11 11.44 -8.59
C GLU A 36 17.10 11.83 -7.51
N VAL A 37 15.96 11.15 -7.45
CA VAL A 37 14.87 11.46 -6.52
C VAL A 37 14.54 10.22 -5.70
N TYR A 38 14.60 10.34 -4.38
CA TYR A 38 14.33 9.27 -3.44
C TYR A 38 13.28 9.72 -2.44
N ILE A 39 12.05 9.23 -2.60
CA ILE A 39 10.94 9.45 -1.67
C ILE A 39 10.77 8.20 -0.81
N LEU A 40 11.36 8.20 0.37
CA LEU A 40 11.47 7.05 1.29
C LEU A 40 10.39 7.07 2.37
N ASP A 41 9.18 7.45 1.96
CA ASP A 41 8.02 7.61 2.83
C ASP A 41 6.75 7.16 2.11
N PHE A 42 5.63 7.06 2.82
CA PHE A 42 4.32 6.88 2.20
C PHE A 42 3.73 8.20 1.72
N SER A 43 2.99 8.16 0.62
CA SER A 43 2.37 9.33 -0.02
C SER A 43 0.96 9.02 -0.52
N SER A 44 0.12 10.04 -0.65
CA SER A 44 -1.26 9.86 -1.15
C SER A 44 -1.33 9.81 -2.67
N LEU A 45 -0.60 10.70 -3.34
CA LEU A 45 -0.58 10.85 -4.78
C LEU A 45 0.82 11.27 -5.20
N VAL A 46 1.33 10.65 -6.27
CA VAL A 46 2.59 11.07 -6.88
C VAL A 46 2.37 11.37 -8.35
N GLU A 47 2.73 12.58 -8.77
CA GLU A 47 2.67 13.02 -10.16
C GLU A 47 4.08 13.39 -10.62
N VAL A 48 4.57 12.69 -11.65
CA VAL A 48 5.87 12.93 -12.27
C VAL A 48 5.66 13.36 -13.71
N THR A 49 6.07 14.57 -14.06
CA THR A 49 5.80 15.17 -15.37
C THR A 49 7.06 15.74 -16.01
N ASP A 50 7.26 15.50 -17.31
CA ASP A 50 8.33 16.09 -18.13
C ASP A 50 9.74 15.92 -17.52
N CYS A 51 10.08 14.71 -17.05
CA CYS A 51 11.38 14.41 -16.46
C CYS A 51 12.27 13.62 -17.43
N THR A 52 13.56 13.94 -17.50
CA THR A 52 14.49 13.33 -18.47
C THR A 52 15.78 12.88 -17.79
N ARG A 53 16.27 11.67 -18.12
CA ARG A 53 17.51 11.10 -17.55
C ARG A 53 17.54 11.09 -16.02
N CYS A 54 16.40 10.75 -15.41
CA CYS A 54 16.25 10.75 -13.97
C CYS A 54 16.30 9.32 -13.40
N LYS A 55 16.73 9.22 -12.15
CA LYS A 55 16.55 8.02 -11.32
C LYS A 55 15.55 8.33 -10.23
N ILE A 56 14.38 7.70 -10.27
CA ILE A 56 13.26 8.04 -9.39
C ILE A 56 12.88 6.82 -8.58
N PHE A 57 13.00 6.92 -7.27
CA PHE A 57 12.58 5.92 -6.31
C PHE A 57 11.44 6.49 -5.47
N ILE A 58 10.27 5.86 -5.52
CA ILE A 58 9.07 6.29 -4.80
C ILE A 58 8.57 5.15 -3.93
N GLY A 59 8.50 5.42 -2.62
CA GLY A 59 7.90 4.52 -1.64
C GLY A 59 6.41 4.26 -1.84
N PRO A 60 5.75 3.57 -0.91
CA PRO A 60 4.33 3.18 -1.00
C PRO A 60 3.39 4.38 -1.23
N VAL A 61 2.59 4.31 -2.29
CA VAL A 61 1.56 5.30 -2.61
C VAL A 61 0.17 4.70 -2.38
N ASP A 62 -0.61 5.27 -1.46
CA ASP A 62 -1.99 4.80 -1.16
C ASP A 62 -2.94 5.02 -2.35
N GLY A 63 -2.69 6.06 -3.15
CA GLY A 63 -3.47 6.39 -4.33
C GLY A 63 -2.78 6.06 -5.65
N SER A 64 -2.70 7.06 -6.52
CA SER A 64 -2.15 6.91 -7.87
C SER A 64 -0.70 7.38 -7.95
N ALA A 65 0.10 6.65 -8.70
CA ALA A 65 1.37 7.16 -9.24
C ALA A 65 1.19 7.39 -10.74
N ILE A 66 1.33 8.63 -11.18
CA ILE A 66 1.08 9.09 -12.54
C ILE A 66 2.38 9.63 -13.13
N PHE A 67 2.84 9.02 -14.22
CA PHE A 67 4.03 9.43 -14.95
C PHE A 67 3.64 9.93 -16.34
N GLN A 68 4.06 11.12 -16.71
CA GLN A 68 3.73 11.73 -17.98
C GLN A 68 4.96 12.41 -18.60
N GLY A 69 5.27 12.12 -19.87
CA GLY A 69 6.38 12.80 -20.54
C GLY A 69 7.76 12.45 -19.98
N VAL A 70 7.92 11.27 -19.37
CA VAL A 70 9.19 10.86 -18.77
C VAL A 70 10.03 10.12 -19.81
N THR A 71 11.32 10.43 -19.91
CA THR A 71 12.20 9.85 -20.94
C THR A 71 13.57 9.39 -20.40
N SER A 72 14.07 8.27 -20.93
CA SER A 72 15.39 7.70 -20.62
C SER A 72 15.70 7.63 -19.12
N SER A 73 14.77 7.10 -18.33
CA SER A 73 14.79 7.18 -16.87
C SER A 73 14.55 5.82 -16.21
N ALA A 74 15.14 5.61 -15.05
CA ALA A 74 14.93 4.43 -14.22
C ALA A 74 14.01 4.77 -13.05
N ILE A 75 12.94 4.00 -12.89
CA ILE A 75 11.87 4.25 -11.93
C ILE A 75 11.66 3.01 -11.08
N ALA A 76 11.66 3.15 -9.76
CA ALA A 76 11.03 2.21 -8.86
C ALA A 76 9.81 2.91 -8.27
N VAL A 77 8.60 2.35 -8.44
CA VAL A 77 7.40 2.83 -7.73
C VAL A 77 6.51 1.72 -7.17
N ALA A 78 6.01 1.89 -5.94
CA ALA A 78 5.00 1.04 -5.33
C ALA A 78 3.71 1.83 -5.12
N ALA A 79 2.62 1.48 -5.80
CA ALA A 79 1.38 2.24 -5.75
C ALA A 79 0.12 1.37 -5.74
N GLN A 80 -1.01 1.94 -5.32
CA GLN A 80 -2.31 1.28 -5.48
C GLN A 80 -2.73 1.25 -6.95
N ARG A 81 -2.58 2.38 -7.65
CA ARG A 81 -2.80 2.51 -9.10
C ARG A 81 -1.59 3.12 -9.78
N PHE A 82 -1.23 2.60 -10.95
CA PHE A 82 -0.12 3.09 -11.74
C PHE A 82 -0.58 3.47 -13.15
N GLN A 83 -0.17 4.65 -13.59
CA GLN A 83 -0.42 5.14 -14.95
C GLN A 83 0.86 5.75 -15.52
N VAL A 84 1.22 5.36 -16.74
CA VAL A 84 2.29 5.99 -17.51
C VAL A 84 1.78 6.41 -18.88
N LYS A 85 2.07 7.66 -19.26
CA LYS A 85 1.56 8.29 -20.48
C LYS A 85 2.65 9.01 -21.24
N ASN A 86 2.62 8.95 -22.57
CA ASN A 86 3.48 9.74 -23.45
C ASN A 86 4.97 9.70 -23.03
N SER A 87 5.47 8.50 -22.71
CA SER A 87 6.80 8.30 -22.13
C SER A 87 7.61 7.31 -22.96
N GLN A 88 8.94 7.38 -22.87
CA GLN A 88 9.83 6.58 -23.73
C GLN A 88 11.10 6.13 -23.01
N ASP A 89 11.57 4.91 -23.31
CA ASP A 89 12.83 4.35 -22.79
C ASP A 89 12.86 4.41 -21.27
N LEU A 90 11.99 3.62 -20.63
CA LEU A 90 11.86 3.58 -19.17
C LEU A 90 12.09 2.17 -18.64
N ASP A 91 12.92 2.08 -17.60
CA ASP A 91 13.05 0.90 -16.75
C ASP A 91 12.23 1.07 -15.49
N ILE A 92 11.17 0.27 -15.32
CA ILE A 92 10.19 0.44 -14.25
C ILE A 92 10.15 -0.82 -13.37
N GLY A 93 10.65 -0.72 -12.14
CA GLY A 93 10.38 -1.66 -11.07
C GLY A 93 9.05 -1.33 -10.40
N LEU A 94 8.02 -2.14 -10.65
CA LEU A 94 6.64 -1.79 -10.28
C LEU A 94 6.05 -2.75 -9.24
N TYR A 95 5.47 -2.15 -8.20
CA TYR A 95 4.45 -2.79 -7.38
C TYR A 95 3.14 -2.06 -7.67
N CYS A 96 2.11 -2.80 -8.07
CA CYS A 96 0.79 -2.21 -8.31
C CYS A 96 -0.29 -3.13 -7.74
N ALA A 97 -1.17 -2.60 -6.88
CA ALA A 97 -2.27 -3.38 -6.32
C ALA A 97 -3.37 -3.67 -7.34
N THR A 98 -3.55 -2.76 -8.30
CA THR A 98 -4.45 -2.93 -9.46
C THR A 98 -3.68 -3.20 -10.75
N LYS A 99 -4.39 -3.36 -11.87
CA LYS A 99 -3.78 -3.43 -13.20
C LYS A 99 -3.09 -2.11 -13.55
N PRO A 100 -1.79 -2.11 -13.91
CA PRO A 100 -1.09 -0.94 -14.42
C PRO A 100 -1.60 -0.51 -15.80
N GLU A 101 -1.64 0.80 -16.05
CA GLU A 101 -2.07 1.37 -17.34
C GLU A 101 -0.88 2.04 -18.04
N VAL A 102 -0.63 1.65 -19.28
CA VAL A 102 0.37 2.24 -20.19
C VAL A 102 -0.40 2.88 -21.35
N GLU A 103 -0.06 4.11 -21.74
CA GLU A 103 -0.75 4.82 -22.83
C GLU A 103 0.25 5.62 -23.67
N SER A 104 0.26 5.41 -24.99
CA SER A 104 1.11 6.16 -25.92
C SER A 104 2.59 6.17 -25.51
N CYS A 105 3.11 5.02 -25.08
CA CYS A 105 4.50 4.86 -24.64
C CYS A 105 5.29 3.98 -25.62
N SER A 106 6.62 4.09 -25.59
CA SER A 106 7.49 3.24 -26.39
C SER A 106 8.74 2.80 -25.62
N ASP A 107 9.17 1.55 -25.81
CA ASP A 107 10.33 0.98 -25.11
C ASP A 107 10.23 1.08 -23.58
N ILE A 108 9.10 0.66 -23.03
CA ILE A 108 8.90 0.54 -21.58
C ILE A 108 9.25 -0.88 -21.14
N ARG A 109 10.11 -1.01 -20.13
CA ARG A 109 10.55 -2.28 -19.54
C ARG A 109 10.02 -2.37 -18.11
N ILE A 110 9.02 -3.21 -17.87
CA ILE A 110 8.39 -3.37 -16.55
C ILE A 110 8.92 -4.64 -15.90
N SER A 111 9.40 -4.52 -14.68
CA SER A 111 9.84 -5.61 -13.82
C SER A 111 9.11 -5.58 -12.47
N CYS A 112 9.25 -6.64 -11.67
CA CYS A 112 8.74 -6.63 -10.31
C CYS A 112 9.45 -5.54 -9.50
N TRP A 113 8.74 -4.88 -8.57
CA TRP A 113 9.35 -3.95 -7.63
C TRP A 113 10.46 -4.61 -6.82
N MET A 114 11.64 -4.01 -6.87
CA MET A 114 12.84 -4.48 -6.17
C MET A 114 13.50 -3.34 -5.40
N GLY A 115 12.70 -2.52 -4.72
CA GLY A 115 13.19 -1.48 -3.84
C GLY A 115 13.26 -1.94 -2.38
N ALA A 116 14.37 -1.67 -1.70
CA ALA A 116 14.53 -1.98 -0.28
C ALA A 116 15.06 -0.76 0.48
N TYR A 117 14.38 -0.37 1.56
CA TYR A 117 14.85 0.71 2.44
C TYR A 117 14.31 0.54 3.88
N PRO A 118 14.91 1.21 4.87
CA PRO A 118 14.53 1.05 6.27
C PRO A 118 13.14 1.63 6.57
N GLY A 119 12.25 0.85 7.19
CA GLY A 119 10.88 1.27 7.53
C GLY A 119 9.85 1.07 6.42
N LEU A 120 10.24 0.45 5.29
CA LEU A 120 9.33 0.15 4.18
C LEU A 120 8.12 -0.70 4.61
N ASN A 121 8.28 -1.62 5.56
CA ASN A 121 7.17 -2.45 6.05
C ASN A 121 6.08 -1.59 6.70
N SER A 122 6.48 -0.59 7.50
CA SER A 122 5.54 0.34 8.13
C SER A 122 4.87 1.22 7.08
N ASN A 123 5.61 1.65 6.06
CA ASN A 123 5.07 2.50 5.00
C ASN A 123 4.04 1.76 4.14
N PHE A 124 4.26 0.47 3.86
CA PHE A 124 3.25 -0.37 3.18
C PHE A 124 1.95 -0.48 4.01
N GLN A 125 2.07 -0.63 5.33
CA GLN A 125 0.90 -0.70 6.23
C GLN A 125 0.14 0.64 6.28
N GLN A 126 0.87 1.76 6.35
CA GLN A 126 0.30 3.11 6.36
C GLN A 126 -0.38 3.46 5.03
N ALA A 127 0.19 3.02 3.90
CA ALA A 127 -0.38 3.17 2.56
C ALA A 127 -1.46 2.12 2.21
N HIS A 128 -1.84 1.25 3.16
CA HIS A 128 -2.85 0.21 2.96
C HIS A 128 -2.59 -0.74 1.76
N LEU A 129 -1.32 -0.99 1.45
CA LEU A 129 -0.91 -1.88 0.38
C LEU A 129 -0.59 -3.28 0.94
N ASP A 130 -1.21 -4.32 0.40
CA ASP A 130 -0.87 -5.72 0.72
C ASP A 130 0.34 -6.17 -0.12
N PRO A 131 1.52 -6.41 0.48
CA PRO A 131 2.73 -6.74 -0.26
C PRO A 131 2.62 -7.95 -1.21
N LYS A 132 1.63 -8.84 -0.98
CA LYS A 132 1.38 -10.02 -1.81
C LYS A 132 0.46 -9.75 -3.02
N ALA A 133 -0.23 -8.61 -3.04
CA ALA A 133 -1.20 -8.25 -4.07
C ALA A 133 -0.57 -7.58 -5.30
N ASN A 134 0.68 -7.91 -5.64
CA ASN A 134 1.39 -7.27 -6.75
C ASN A 134 0.90 -7.77 -8.12
N GLN A 135 0.31 -6.88 -8.92
CA GLN A 135 -0.24 -7.12 -10.25
C GLN A 135 0.59 -6.50 -11.39
N TYR A 136 1.87 -6.20 -11.19
CA TYR A 136 2.74 -5.59 -12.21
C TYR A 136 2.72 -6.33 -13.58
N HIS A 137 2.62 -7.66 -13.55
CA HIS A 137 2.57 -8.53 -14.72
C HIS A 137 1.24 -8.43 -15.52
N GLN A 138 0.24 -7.74 -15.00
CA GLN A 138 -1.06 -7.51 -15.65
C GLN A 138 -1.16 -6.12 -16.30
N ALA A 139 -0.02 -5.47 -16.55
CA ALA A 139 0.02 -4.19 -17.26
C ALA A 139 -0.74 -4.29 -18.60
N PHE A 140 -1.48 -3.24 -18.91
CA PHE A 140 -2.29 -3.17 -20.13
C PHE A 140 -2.01 -1.86 -20.87
N ASP A 141 -1.92 -1.96 -22.20
CA ASP A 141 -1.73 -0.82 -23.07
C ASP A 141 -3.09 -0.28 -23.56
N LEU A 142 -3.44 0.92 -23.13
CA LEU A 142 -4.66 1.63 -23.51
C LEU A 142 -4.59 2.19 -24.94
N GLY A 143 -3.38 2.44 -25.46
CA GLY A 143 -3.15 3.07 -26.75
C GLY A 143 -2.84 2.08 -27.88
N GLY A 144 -2.76 0.78 -27.59
CA GLY A 144 -2.33 -0.26 -28.52
C GLY A 144 -3.15 -0.26 -29.82
N ASP A 145 -2.53 0.23 -30.88
CA ASP A 145 -2.82 -0.12 -32.26
C ASP A 145 -2.33 -1.56 -32.54
N ASP A 146 -2.73 -2.15 -33.67
CA ASP A 146 -2.46 -3.56 -34.04
C ASP A 146 -0.95 -3.94 -34.12
N PHE A 147 -0.04 -3.03 -33.76
CA PHE A 147 1.42 -3.11 -33.92
C PHE A 147 2.18 -3.61 -32.67
N GLY A 148 1.49 -3.93 -31.58
CA GLY A 148 2.06 -4.56 -30.38
C GLY A 148 2.07 -3.64 -29.16
N ALA A 149 2.27 -4.23 -27.98
CA ALA A 149 2.26 -3.49 -26.72
C ALA A 149 3.45 -2.53 -26.64
N GLY A 150 3.21 -1.29 -26.22
CA GLY A 150 4.24 -0.27 -25.96
C GLY A 150 5.14 -0.56 -24.76
N PHE A 151 5.05 -1.77 -24.17
CA PHE A 151 5.85 -2.22 -23.05
C PHE A 151 6.26 -3.70 -23.19
N THR A 152 7.32 -4.06 -22.49
CA THR A 152 7.82 -5.44 -22.35
C THR A 152 7.95 -5.77 -20.86
N LEU A 153 7.64 -7.01 -20.49
CA LEU A 153 7.92 -7.52 -19.15
C LEU A 153 9.34 -8.09 -19.15
N VAL A 154 10.18 -7.62 -18.23
CA VAL A 154 11.55 -8.07 -18.06
C VAL A 154 11.68 -8.87 -16.78
N GLU A 155 12.60 -9.84 -16.77
CA GLU A 155 12.98 -10.53 -15.54
C GLU A 155 13.54 -9.53 -14.51
N ALA A 156 13.39 -9.89 -13.24
CA ALA A 156 13.81 -9.11 -12.07
C ALA A 156 15.17 -8.42 -12.27
N VAL A 157 15.19 -7.09 -12.09
CA VAL A 157 16.39 -6.24 -12.15
C VAL A 157 17.15 -6.32 -10.81
N GLU A 158 18.39 -5.82 -10.74
CA GLU A 158 19.11 -5.70 -9.47
C GLU A 158 18.30 -4.93 -8.41
N TYR A 159 18.39 -5.35 -7.14
CA TYR A 159 17.73 -4.63 -6.04
C TYR A 159 18.24 -3.19 -5.97
N TRP A 160 17.31 -2.25 -5.96
CA TRP A 160 17.61 -0.85 -5.75
C TRP A 160 17.58 -0.55 -4.26
N GLU A 161 18.77 -0.37 -3.70
CA GLU A 161 18.98 0.12 -2.34
C GLU A 161 19.32 1.63 -2.40
N PRO A 162 18.39 2.52 -2.04
CA PRO A 162 18.70 3.94 -1.92
C PRO A 162 19.83 4.14 -0.88
N PRO A 163 20.80 5.04 -1.13
CA PRO A 163 21.95 5.26 -0.26
C PRO A 163 21.57 6.04 1.01
N VAL A 164 20.78 5.45 1.90
CA VAL A 164 20.44 5.99 3.21
C VAL A 164 21.47 5.55 4.25
N GLY A 165 22.39 6.45 4.61
CA GLY A 165 23.43 6.18 5.60
C GLY A 165 22.88 6.09 7.03
N GLY A 166 23.31 5.06 7.79
CA GLY A 166 23.20 5.04 9.26
C GLY A 166 21.87 4.56 9.85
N LEU A 167 20.95 4.05 9.04
CA LEU A 167 19.66 3.53 9.49
C LEU A 167 19.67 2.00 9.67
N SER A 168 18.59 1.45 10.25
CA SER A 168 18.37 0.02 10.40
C SER A 168 18.51 -0.73 9.05
N PRO A 169 18.74 -2.06 9.04
CA PRO A 169 18.88 -2.81 7.80
C PRO A 169 17.72 -2.54 6.83
N PRO A 170 17.99 -2.43 5.52
CA PRO A 170 16.93 -2.27 4.53
C PRO A 170 16.00 -3.48 4.58
N GLU A 171 14.72 -3.22 4.34
CA GLU A 171 13.68 -4.23 4.29
C GLU A 171 12.86 -4.06 3.01
N ASN A 172 12.28 -5.16 2.52
CA ASN A 172 11.31 -5.14 1.44
C ASN A 172 10.23 -6.21 1.70
N PRO A 173 8.97 -5.82 1.93
CA PRO A 173 7.89 -6.77 2.19
C PRO A 173 7.36 -7.46 0.92
N VAL A 174 7.68 -6.94 -0.27
CA VAL A 174 7.18 -7.47 -1.56
C VAL A 174 8.00 -8.71 -1.93
N PRO A 175 7.36 -9.87 -2.11
CA PRO A 175 8.05 -11.06 -2.60
C PRO A 175 8.55 -10.86 -4.03
N ALA A 176 9.74 -11.37 -4.32
CA ALA A 176 10.25 -11.49 -5.68
C ALA A 176 9.38 -12.45 -6.51
N PRO A 177 9.51 -12.46 -7.85
CA PRO A 177 8.70 -13.33 -8.72
C PRO A 177 8.80 -14.83 -8.41
N ASP A 178 9.92 -15.27 -7.84
CA ASP A 178 10.16 -16.65 -7.38
C ASP A 178 9.58 -16.94 -5.99
N GLY A 179 8.95 -15.95 -5.36
CA GLY A 179 8.39 -16.02 -4.01
C GLY A 179 9.42 -15.81 -2.89
N THR A 180 10.69 -15.57 -3.22
CA THR A 180 11.69 -15.24 -2.21
C THR A 180 11.45 -13.84 -1.64
N LEU A 181 11.74 -13.67 -0.35
CA LEU A 181 11.76 -12.36 0.27
C LEU A 181 13.16 -11.77 0.16
N TYR A 182 13.24 -10.44 0.13
CA TYR A 182 14.51 -9.75 0.13
C TYR A 182 15.36 -10.18 1.34
N ALA A 183 16.60 -10.56 1.05
CA ALA A 183 17.62 -10.81 2.04
C ALA A 183 18.77 -9.85 1.76
N ALA A 184 19.12 -9.02 2.75
CA ALA A 184 20.26 -8.13 2.62
C ALA A 184 21.53 -8.95 2.29
N PRO A 185 22.36 -8.50 1.33
CA PRO A 185 23.59 -9.21 0.99
C PRO A 185 24.45 -9.36 2.25
N ALA A 186 24.92 -10.59 2.50
CA ALA A 186 25.76 -10.93 3.63
C ALA A 186 27.12 -10.19 3.52
N GLY A 187 27.19 -8.98 4.06
CA GLY A 187 28.38 -8.13 3.96
C GLY A 187 28.25 -6.70 4.49
N ALA A 188 27.04 -6.17 4.71
CA ALA A 188 26.82 -4.81 5.19
C ALA A 188 26.23 -4.78 6.62
N ASN A 189 26.88 -5.44 7.56
CA ASN A 189 27.08 -5.04 8.97
C ASN A 189 27.55 -6.23 9.81
N GLY A 190 28.39 -5.92 10.80
CA GLY A 190 29.20 -6.84 11.60
C GLY A 190 28.58 -8.17 11.98
N SER A 191 29.43 -9.19 11.88
CA SER A 191 29.25 -10.57 12.33
C SER A 191 28.52 -10.70 13.67
N ILE A 192 27.47 -11.52 13.69
CA ILE A 192 27.10 -12.30 14.89
C ILE A 192 27.09 -13.76 14.42
N PRO A 193 27.98 -14.64 14.95
CA PRO A 193 27.96 -16.05 14.58
C PRO A 193 26.68 -16.69 15.15
N SER A 194 26.03 -17.48 14.30
CA SER A 194 24.99 -18.41 14.70
C SER A 194 25.64 -19.57 15.45
N GLU A 195 25.29 -19.73 16.72
CA GLU A 195 25.49 -20.99 17.43
C GLU A 195 24.20 -21.40 18.16
N ASN A 196 23.62 -22.46 17.62
CA ASN A 196 22.74 -23.45 18.24
C ASN A 196 21.35 -23.03 18.73
N GLY A 197 20.37 -23.73 18.18
CA GLY A 197 18.97 -23.69 18.55
C GLY A 197 18.71 -24.03 20.01
N GLY A 198 17.65 -23.43 20.53
CA GLY A 198 17.12 -23.73 21.85
C GLY A 198 16.07 -22.71 22.25
N LEU A 199 14.81 -23.11 22.13
CA LEU A 199 13.68 -22.50 22.85
C LEU A 199 14.05 -22.22 24.31
N SER A 200 13.89 -20.99 24.78
CA SER A 200 13.54 -20.76 26.18
C SER A 200 12.87 -19.39 26.39
N LEU A 201 11.62 -19.49 26.86
CA LEU A 201 10.88 -18.46 27.58
C LEU A 201 11.68 -17.99 28.81
N THR A 202 11.69 -16.68 29.07
CA THR A 202 11.80 -15.94 30.36
C THR A 202 12.40 -14.57 30.01
N GLY A 203 11.94 -13.40 30.47
CA GLY A 203 11.10 -13.04 31.61
C GLY A 203 11.81 -11.90 32.37
N GLY A 204 11.46 -10.65 32.05
CA GLY A 204 11.83 -9.42 32.80
C GLY A 204 13.25 -8.89 32.53
N THR A 205 13.57 -7.60 32.58
CA THR A 205 12.90 -6.37 33.01
C THR A 205 13.72 -5.19 32.47
N GLY A 206 13.07 -4.06 32.23
CA GLY A 206 13.69 -2.74 32.14
C GLY A 206 12.59 -1.73 32.48
N ALA A 207 12.85 -0.52 32.95
CA ALA A 207 14.01 0.17 33.50
C ALA A 207 13.39 1.45 34.10
N GLY A 208 14.04 2.09 35.09
CA GLY A 208 13.43 3.25 35.75
C GLY A 208 14.40 4.10 36.56
N THR A 209 15.37 4.62 35.84
CA THR A 209 16.36 5.66 36.10
C THR A 209 15.95 6.85 36.99
N GLN A 210 16.92 7.36 37.75
CA GLN A 210 17.38 8.76 37.93
C GLN A 210 17.48 9.24 39.39
N GLY A 211 18.58 9.94 39.68
CA GLY A 211 18.61 10.91 40.79
C GLY A 211 19.91 10.92 41.57
N THR A 212 20.85 11.74 41.10
CA THR A 212 22.13 12.09 41.71
C THR A 212 21.98 12.77 43.07
N THR A 213 22.94 12.59 44.00
CA THR A 213 23.69 13.65 44.72
C THR A 213 24.40 13.07 45.96
N GLY A 214 25.61 13.54 46.26
CA GLY A 214 26.14 13.55 47.63
C GLY A 214 27.30 12.60 47.96
N THR A 215 28.50 12.97 47.51
CA THR A 215 29.85 12.69 48.06
C THR A 215 29.99 12.81 49.61
N PRO A 216 31.16 12.46 50.22
CA PRO A 216 32.00 11.27 50.10
C PRO A 216 32.53 10.81 51.50
N LEU A 217 33.66 10.08 51.53
CA LEU A 217 34.53 9.76 52.70
C LEU A 217 34.14 8.45 53.42
N SER A 218 35.03 7.55 53.83
CA SER A 218 36.49 7.54 53.92
C SER A 218 36.91 6.11 54.31
N VAL A 219 38.15 5.72 53.97
CA VAL A 219 38.98 4.70 54.65
C VAL A 219 38.49 3.25 54.48
N GLY A 220 39.27 2.29 53.99
CA GLY A 220 40.71 2.13 53.92
C GLY A 220 41.05 0.73 54.43
N SER A 221 42.00 0.06 53.76
CA SER A 221 42.53 -1.29 54.07
C SER A 221 41.54 -2.45 53.94
N GLY A 222 41.86 -3.57 53.29
CA GLY A 222 43.19 -4.12 53.00
C GLY A 222 43.22 -5.53 53.55
N GLY A 223 43.45 -6.50 52.66
CA GLY A 223 44.10 -7.76 53.00
C GLY A 223 43.23 -8.88 53.58
N GLY A 224 42.97 -9.88 52.73
CA GLY A 224 43.36 -11.26 53.00
C GLY A 224 42.51 -12.08 53.97
N GLY A 225 41.93 -13.16 53.47
CA GLY A 225 41.37 -14.20 54.33
C GLY A 225 40.53 -15.21 53.58
N LEU A 226 41.20 -16.24 53.06
CA LEU A 226 40.63 -17.52 52.62
C LEU A 226 39.58 -18.04 53.62
N PHE A 227 38.43 -18.49 53.15
CA PHE A 227 37.73 -19.73 53.56
C PHE A 227 36.40 -19.82 52.79
N SER A 228 36.27 -20.89 52.00
CA SER A 228 34.99 -21.47 51.55
C SER A 228 35.04 -22.95 51.98
N PRO A 229 33.94 -23.72 52.04
CA PRO A 229 32.54 -23.37 51.85
C PRO A 229 31.63 -23.97 52.97
N SER A 230 30.42 -23.44 53.16
CA SER A 230 29.34 -24.25 53.72
C SER A 230 27.98 -23.75 53.26
N SER A 231 27.27 -24.64 52.59
CA SER A 231 25.87 -24.57 52.22
C SER A 231 24.97 -24.22 53.40
N THR A 232 24.23 -23.14 53.28
CA THR A 232 22.97 -22.94 54.00
C THR A 232 21.94 -22.51 52.98
N GLY A 233 20.94 -23.37 52.76
CA GLY A 233 19.72 -23.00 52.04
C GLY A 233 19.05 -21.79 52.68
N PRO A 234 18.15 -21.09 51.99
CA PRO A 234 17.52 -19.91 52.54
C PRO A 234 16.66 -20.32 53.74
N VAL A 235 17.08 -19.87 54.92
CA VAL A 235 16.29 -19.88 56.14
C VAL A 235 15.09 -18.97 55.87
N ALA A 236 13.88 -19.54 55.93
CA ALA A 236 12.65 -18.77 55.96
C ALA A 236 12.68 -17.88 57.22
N VAL A 237 12.87 -16.57 57.03
CA VAL A 237 12.70 -15.59 58.11
C VAL A 237 11.23 -15.24 58.16
N GLU A 238 10.57 -15.84 59.13
CA GLU A 238 9.18 -15.68 59.50
C GLU A 238 8.95 -14.27 60.11
N GLY A 239 8.01 -13.51 59.53
CA GLY A 239 7.45 -12.30 60.13
C GLY A 239 7.51 -11.01 59.29
N ASP A 240 6.87 -10.97 58.12
CA ASP A 240 6.61 -9.69 57.44
C ASP A 240 5.70 -8.80 58.32
N HIS A 241 6.09 -7.54 58.53
CA HIS A 241 5.28 -6.54 59.25
C HIS A 241 3.85 -6.48 58.62
N PRO A 242 2.75 -6.44 59.39
CA PRO A 242 1.38 -6.65 58.87
C PRO A 242 0.97 -5.70 57.73
N LYS A 243 1.61 -4.53 57.65
CA LYS A 243 1.44 -3.56 56.55
C LYS A 243 2.02 -4.03 55.21
N VAL A 244 3.10 -4.81 55.22
CA VAL A 244 3.75 -5.37 54.02
C VAL A 244 2.95 -6.55 53.46
N ALA A 245 2.40 -7.40 54.34
CA ALA A 245 1.48 -8.46 53.94
C ALA A 245 0.20 -7.88 53.30
N ALA A 246 -0.41 -6.87 53.93
CA ALA A 246 -1.57 -6.18 53.38
C ALA A 246 -1.27 -5.46 52.05
N MET A 247 -0.05 -4.94 51.87
CA MET A 247 0.38 -4.31 50.62
C MET A 247 0.55 -5.33 49.49
N LYS A 248 1.13 -6.50 49.77
CA LYS A 248 1.26 -7.61 48.80
C LYS A 248 -0.11 -8.15 48.39
N GLU A 249 -1.03 -8.31 49.34
CA GLU A 249 -2.40 -8.77 49.07
C GLU A 249 -3.19 -7.76 48.22
N LYS A 250 -3.08 -6.46 48.54
CA LYS A 250 -3.71 -5.40 47.73
C LYS A 250 -3.12 -5.31 46.32
N MET A 251 -1.83 -5.56 46.17
CA MET A 251 -1.17 -5.63 44.86
C MET A 251 -1.66 -6.83 44.04
N GLN A 252 -1.80 -8.00 44.67
CA GLN A 252 -2.35 -9.20 44.01
C GLN A 252 -3.81 -9.00 43.59
N GLN A 253 -4.64 -8.39 44.45
CA GLN A 253 -6.02 -8.05 44.11
C GLN A 253 -6.11 -7.09 42.92
N ARG A 254 -5.21 -6.10 42.84
CA ARG A 254 -5.15 -5.15 41.72
C ARG A 254 -4.75 -5.84 40.41
N LEU A 255 -3.78 -6.76 40.46
CA LEU A 255 -3.37 -7.56 39.30
C LEU A 255 -4.52 -8.43 38.80
N GLN A 256 -5.22 -9.13 39.70
CA GLN A 256 -6.39 -9.95 39.33
C GLN A 256 -7.54 -9.10 38.76
N GLN A 257 -7.77 -7.90 39.32
CA GLN A 257 -8.77 -6.98 38.79
C GLN A 257 -8.39 -6.53 37.37
N GLN A 258 -7.12 -6.22 37.14
CA GLN A 258 -6.62 -5.84 35.82
C GLN A 258 -6.75 -7.00 34.81
N GLU A 259 -6.30 -8.20 35.16
CA GLU A 259 -6.44 -9.40 34.31
C GLU A 259 -7.91 -9.70 33.97
N ASN A 260 -8.83 -9.56 34.93
CA ASN A 260 -10.25 -9.73 34.69
C ASN A 260 -10.81 -8.66 33.75
N THR A 261 -10.44 -7.39 33.94
CA THR A 261 -10.89 -6.31 33.04
C THR A 261 -10.34 -6.46 31.62
N GLU A 262 -9.09 -6.89 31.47
CA GLU A 262 -8.46 -7.13 30.17
C GLU A 262 -9.08 -8.34 29.47
N ARG A 263 -9.42 -9.40 30.22
CA ARG A 263 -10.13 -10.57 29.71
C ARG A 263 -11.52 -10.21 29.20
N GLU A 264 -12.30 -9.46 29.99
CA GLU A 264 -13.62 -8.98 29.58
C GLU A 264 -13.57 -8.05 28.36
N ALA A 265 -12.56 -7.17 28.29
CA ALA A 265 -12.36 -6.30 27.12
C ALA A 265 -12.02 -7.10 25.86
N LYS A 266 -11.16 -8.12 25.99
CA LYS A 266 -10.79 -9.02 24.89
C LYS A 266 -11.97 -9.85 24.40
N GLU A 267 -12.81 -10.33 25.31
CA GLU A 267 -14.04 -11.07 24.97
C GLU A 267 -15.02 -10.18 24.20
N LYS A 268 -15.29 -8.96 24.69
CA LYS A 268 -16.14 -8.00 23.98
C LYS A 268 -15.60 -7.64 22.59
N LEU A 269 -14.29 -7.49 22.45
CA LEU A 269 -13.67 -7.21 21.17
C LEU A 269 -13.80 -8.39 20.19
N ALA A 270 -13.63 -9.63 20.69
CA ALA A 270 -13.82 -10.83 19.89
C ALA A 270 -15.27 -10.99 19.44
N ASP A 271 -16.23 -10.73 20.32
CA ASP A 271 -17.66 -10.77 19.99
C ASP A 271 -18.04 -9.70 18.96
N ALA A 272 -17.53 -8.48 19.11
CA ALA A 272 -17.76 -7.40 18.15
C ALA A 272 -17.18 -7.74 16.76
N ALA A 273 -15.98 -8.34 16.72
CA ALA A 273 -15.36 -8.79 15.48
C ALA A 273 -16.18 -9.89 14.80
N ASN A 274 -16.67 -10.87 15.58
CA ASN A 274 -17.53 -11.94 15.08
C ASN A 274 -18.87 -11.41 14.54
N GLN A 275 -19.52 -10.49 15.26
CA GLN A 275 -20.76 -9.85 14.81
C GLN A 275 -20.54 -9.07 13.49
N HIS A 276 -19.42 -8.37 13.37
CA HIS A 276 -19.06 -7.67 12.13
C HIS A 276 -18.88 -8.65 10.96
N LEU A 277 -18.15 -9.74 11.19
CA LEU A 277 -17.93 -10.80 10.20
C LEU A 277 -19.25 -11.42 9.73
N GLU A 278 -20.15 -11.74 10.67
CA GLU A 278 -21.46 -12.30 10.37
C GLU A 278 -22.33 -11.33 9.56
N SER A 279 -22.36 -10.06 9.96
CA SER A 279 -23.07 -9.01 9.22
C SER A 279 -22.54 -8.83 7.78
N PHE A 280 -21.23 -8.98 7.60
CA PHE A 280 -20.57 -8.92 6.29
C PHE A 280 -21.01 -10.10 5.40
N TYR A 281 -20.99 -11.32 5.94
CA TYR A 281 -21.42 -12.51 5.18
C TYR A 281 -22.91 -12.45 4.84
N GLN A 282 -23.77 -12.02 5.75
CA GLN A 282 -25.21 -11.83 5.48
C GLN A 282 -25.44 -10.81 4.37
N ARG A 283 -24.74 -9.66 4.41
CA ARG A 283 -24.82 -8.63 3.36
C ARG A 283 -24.32 -9.13 2.01
N ARG A 284 -23.26 -9.94 1.99
CA ARG A 284 -22.73 -10.54 0.75
C ARG A 284 -23.72 -11.56 0.19
N GLN A 285 -24.27 -12.44 1.02
CA GLN A 285 -25.24 -13.45 0.59
C GLN A 285 -26.53 -12.81 0.05
N SER A 286 -27.05 -11.77 0.72
CA SER A 286 -28.23 -11.05 0.24
C SER A 286 -27.96 -10.32 -1.09
N GLN A 287 -26.79 -9.71 -1.27
CA GLN A 287 -26.41 -9.11 -2.55
C GLN A 287 -26.25 -10.14 -3.67
N VAL A 288 -25.66 -11.30 -3.40
CA VAL A 288 -25.53 -12.39 -4.39
C VAL A 288 -26.91 -12.93 -4.78
N ALA A 289 -27.79 -13.16 -3.80
CA ALA A 289 -29.16 -13.60 -4.04
C ALA A 289 -29.96 -12.55 -4.84
N GLN A 290 -29.77 -11.27 -4.53
CA GLN A 290 -30.40 -10.17 -5.25
C GLN A 290 -29.90 -10.11 -6.70
N ARG A 291 -28.59 -10.16 -6.95
CA ARG A 291 -28.02 -10.20 -8.29
C ARG A 291 -28.50 -11.41 -9.10
N SER A 292 -28.63 -12.57 -8.45
CA SER A 292 -29.16 -13.78 -9.09
C SER A 292 -30.63 -13.60 -9.50
N LYS A 293 -31.46 -13.00 -8.63
CA LYS A 293 -32.86 -12.67 -8.95
C LYS A 293 -32.95 -11.63 -10.07
N ASP A 294 -32.17 -10.56 -9.98
CA ASP A 294 -32.15 -9.48 -10.97
C ASP A 294 -31.73 -10.01 -12.35
N ASN A 295 -30.69 -10.86 -12.41
CA ASN A 295 -30.28 -11.55 -13.65
C ASN A 295 -31.37 -12.48 -14.18
N ARG A 296 -32.06 -13.23 -13.32
CA ARG A 296 -33.15 -14.14 -13.72
C ARG A 296 -34.35 -13.37 -14.27
N SER A 297 -34.75 -12.27 -13.64
CA SER A 297 -35.81 -11.39 -14.17
C SER A 297 -35.38 -10.65 -15.44
N GLY A 298 -34.10 -10.26 -15.54
CA GLY A 298 -33.54 -9.64 -16.74
C GLY A 298 -33.57 -10.58 -17.94
N SER A 299 -33.24 -11.86 -17.74
CA SER A 299 -33.36 -12.88 -18.79
C SER A 299 -34.80 -13.22 -19.17
N ALA A 300 -35.76 -13.12 -18.24
CA ALA A 300 -37.18 -13.34 -18.53
C ALA A 300 -37.83 -12.12 -19.23
N ALA A 301 -37.36 -10.90 -18.95
CA ALA A 301 -37.80 -9.67 -19.60
C ALA A 301 -37.18 -9.48 -21.01
N THR A 302 -36.03 -10.10 -21.27
CA THR A 302 -35.41 -10.16 -22.59
C THR A 302 -35.99 -11.37 -23.35
N GLY A 303 -37.29 -11.27 -23.67
CA GLY A 303 -37.91 -12.20 -24.61
C GLY A 303 -37.20 -12.14 -25.96
N ASP A 304 -37.10 -13.30 -26.59
CA ASP A 304 -36.64 -13.57 -27.97
C ASP A 304 -36.70 -12.35 -28.90
N GLY A 305 -35.55 -11.99 -29.48
CA GLY A 305 -35.29 -10.80 -30.29
C GLY A 305 -36.04 -10.76 -31.64
N SER A 306 -37.23 -11.33 -31.71
CA SER A 306 -38.10 -11.37 -32.87
C SER A 306 -39.46 -10.69 -32.61
N GLN A 307 -39.49 -9.60 -31.83
CA GLN A 307 -40.70 -8.79 -31.73
C GLN A 307 -40.72 -7.72 -32.82
N ASN A 308 -41.71 -7.86 -33.69
CA ASN A 308 -42.06 -6.97 -34.77
C ASN A 308 -42.25 -5.54 -34.22
N VAL A 309 -41.27 -4.66 -34.43
CA VAL A 309 -41.31 -3.28 -33.90
C VAL A 309 -42.19 -2.42 -34.82
N GLU A 310 -43.45 -2.25 -34.44
CA GLU A 310 -44.35 -1.31 -35.10
C GLU A 310 -43.87 0.14 -34.93
N GLY A 311 -43.82 0.88 -36.03
CA GLY A 311 -43.44 2.29 -36.09
C GLY A 311 -43.59 2.82 -37.52
N SER A 312 -44.25 3.95 -37.68
CA SER A 312 -44.54 4.54 -39.00
C SER A 312 -43.28 5.17 -39.61
N THR A 313 -42.37 5.64 -38.77
CA THR A 313 -41.14 6.32 -39.20
C THR A 313 -39.86 5.60 -38.76
N PRO A 314 -38.75 5.72 -39.53
CA PRO A 314 -37.45 5.13 -39.16
C PRO A 314 -36.95 5.56 -37.78
N TRP A 315 -37.28 6.79 -37.37
CA TRP A 315 -36.93 7.33 -36.06
C TRP A 315 -37.66 6.64 -34.91
N GLU A 316 -38.95 6.35 -35.06
CA GLU A 316 -39.72 5.62 -34.03
C GLU A 316 -39.20 4.20 -33.85
N LYS A 317 -38.89 3.52 -34.95
CA LYS A 317 -38.26 2.19 -34.92
C LYS A 317 -36.91 2.23 -34.21
N THR A 318 -36.09 3.24 -34.52
CA THR A 318 -34.76 3.41 -33.91
C THR A 318 -34.85 3.71 -32.42
N VAL A 319 -35.80 4.55 -32.00
CA VAL A 319 -36.01 4.86 -30.57
C VAL A 319 -36.49 3.63 -29.78
N ASN A 320 -37.34 2.81 -30.38
CA ASN A 320 -37.82 1.57 -29.75
C ASN A 320 -36.74 0.48 -29.65
N LEU A 321 -35.74 0.50 -30.53
CA LEU A 321 -34.57 -0.37 -30.49
C LEU A 321 -33.54 0.06 -29.42
N ILE A 322 -33.61 1.29 -28.91
CA ILE A 322 -32.70 1.77 -27.87
C ILE A 322 -33.15 1.21 -26.51
N ASN A 323 -32.42 0.23 -26.02
CA ASN A 323 -32.61 -0.31 -24.68
C ASN A 323 -32.09 0.67 -23.62
N PHE A 324 -33.01 1.31 -22.88
CA PHE A 324 -32.69 2.29 -21.84
C PHE A 324 -32.21 1.68 -20.50
N ASN A 325 -32.17 0.34 -20.39
CA ASN A 325 -31.88 -0.36 -19.13
C ASN A 325 -30.40 -0.77 -18.94
N PHE A 326 -29.46 -0.20 -19.69
CA PHE A 326 -28.05 -0.28 -19.30
C PHE A 326 -27.77 0.63 -18.10
N LEU A 327 -27.68 0.00 -16.94
CA LEU A 327 -27.35 0.64 -15.67
C LEU A 327 -25.88 1.11 -15.66
N ARG A 328 -25.75 2.38 -15.25
CA ARG A 328 -24.53 3.14 -14.88
C ARG A 328 -23.74 3.83 -16.00
N ALA A 329 -24.39 4.81 -16.63
CA ALA A 329 -23.71 6.03 -17.05
C ALA A 329 -24.34 7.22 -16.30
N SER A 330 -23.50 8.15 -15.83
CA SER A 330 -23.84 9.32 -15.03
C SER A 330 -25.13 10.00 -15.53
N ALA A 331 -26.06 10.32 -14.63
CA ALA A 331 -27.32 10.98 -14.97
C ALA A 331 -27.11 12.31 -15.73
N ALA A 332 -25.93 12.94 -15.59
CA ALA A 332 -25.54 14.15 -16.30
C ALA A 332 -25.36 13.93 -17.82
N ASP A 333 -24.81 12.79 -18.24
CA ASP A 333 -24.53 12.52 -19.66
C ASP A 333 -25.81 12.26 -20.44
N LYS A 334 -26.80 11.64 -19.78
CA LYS A 334 -28.14 11.41 -20.36
C LYS A 334 -28.88 12.73 -20.64
N ALA A 335 -28.76 13.72 -19.76
CA ALA A 335 -29.37 15.03 -19.95
C ALA A 335 -28.70 15.80 -21.11
N ARG A 336 -27.36 15.77 -21.18
CA ARG A 336 -26.61 16.44 -22.25
C ARG A 336 -26.89 15.82 -23.61
N PHE A 337 -26.88 14.49 -23.70
CA PHE A 337 -27.15 13.79 -24.96
C PHE A 337 -28.59 14.00 -25.44
N LYS A 338 -29.57 14.00 -24.52
CA LYS A 338 -30.97 14.33 -24.84
C LYS A 338 -31.11 15.75 -25.39
N THR A 339 -30.41 16.73 -24.82
CA THR A 339 -30.38 18.11 -25.34
C THR A 339 -29.77 18.20 -26.74
N VAL A 340 -28.68 17.47 -26.98
CA VAL A 340 -28.02 17.42 -28.31
C VAL A 340 -28.96 16.81 -29.36
N LEU A 341 -29.65 15.70 -29.04
CA LEU A 341 -30.60 15.07 -29.96
C LEU A 341 -31.81 15.95 -30.26
N PHE A 342 -32.35 16.66 -29.26
CA PHE A 342 -33.45 17.60 -29.51
C PHE A 342 -33.00 18.79 -30.34
N SER A 343 -31.78 19.29 -30.13
CA SER A 343 -31.20 20.35 -30.94
C SER A 343 -30.99 19.90 -32.40
N ALA A 344 -30.46 18.70 -32.62
CA ALA A 344 -30.28 18.13 -33.94
C ALA A 344 -31.63 17.91 -34.67
N LYS A 345 -32.66 17.47 -33.94
CA LYS A 345 -34.03 17.35 -34.47
C LYS A 345 -34.61 18.71 -34.86
N ALA A 346 -34.46 19.73 -34.01
CA ALA A 346 -34.93 21.08 -34.29
C ALA A 346 -34.21 21.71 -35.50
N ASN A 347 -32.92 21.42 -35.64
CA ASN A 347 -32.08 21.92 -36.73
C ASN A 347 -32.15 21.06 -38.00
N ASN A 348 -33.00 20.04 -38.04
CA ASN A 348 -33.16 19.08 -39.14
C ASN A 348 -31.82 18.60 -39.72
N THR A 349 -30.87 18.28 -38.83
CA THR A 349 -29.50 17.92 -39.24
C THR A 349 -29.54 16.60 -40.02
N PRO A 350 -29.04 16.57 -41.27
CA PRO A 350 -29.08 15.37 -42.10
C PRO A 350 -28.16 14.31 -41.48
N ILE A 351 -28.70 13.12 -41.22
CA ILE A 351 -27.88 11.97 -40.90
C ILE A 351 -27.23 11.50 -42.21
N ALA A 352 -25.92 11.43 -42.26
CA ALA A 352 -25.22 10.80 -43.36
C ALA A 352 -25.58 9.31 -43.40
N GLY A 353 -26.65 8.97 -44.12
CA GLY A 353 -27.01 7.61 -44.40
C GLY A 353 -25.94 6.97 -45.27
N ARG A 354 -25.49 5.77 -44.89
CA ARG A 354 -24.76 4.85 -45.78
C ARG A 354 -25.53 4.78 -47.10
N THR A 355 -24.97 5.32 -48.17
CA THR A 355 -25.41 4.99 -49.53
C THR A 355 -25.18 3.50 -49.71
N ALA A 356 -26.27 2.76 -49.93
CA ALA A 356 -26.21 1.36 -50.30
C ALA A 356 -25.40 1.25 -51.60
N ALA A 357 -24.26 0.58 -51.51
CA ALA A 357 -23.57 -0.04 -52.63
C ALA A 357 -23.86 -1.55 -52.57
#